data_AF-Q06H26-F1
#
_entry.id   AF-Q06H26-F1
#
_cell.length_a   1.000
_cell.length_b   1.000
_cell.length_c   1.000
_cell.angle_alpha   90.00
_cell.angle_beta   90.00
_cell.angle_gamma   90.00
#
_symmetry.space_group_name_H-M   'P 1'
#
loop_
_entity.id
_entity.type
_entity.pdbx_description
1 polymer ?
#
loop_
_entity_poly.entity_id
_entity_poly.type
_entity_poly.pdbx_seq_one_letter_code
_entity_poly.pdbx_strand_id
1 'polypeptide(L)'
;MTPLAFSQFYEKWFDLLHHLVNQLSDFASSIANSKEEYISPLVAAKQEEKLAQLIGKVMLHHEEYFRAKSLITENDPLSVVASPWATTLERSLHWVTGWRPTTAFHLVYTESSVLFESHIGDILRGVNTGDLGDLSPTQFRRVSELQCDTVKEENQITDELSDWQDTASHLMGPRAESKERIERLICITRKRMIYGSERCAAWLVAVAATRRLNPHNVC
;
A
#
# COMPACT_ATOMS: atom_id res chain seq x y z
N MET A 1 -5.20 -20.93 -9.63
CA MET A 1 -3.79 -20.79 -10.07
C MET A 1 -2.91 -21.74 -9.24
N THR A 2 -1.81 -22.30 -9.76
CA THR A 2 -0.88 -23.15 -8.97
C THR A 2 0.20 -22.30 -8.27
N PRO A 3 0.87 -22.78 -7.19
CA PRO A 3 1.94 -22.05 -6.53
C PRO A 3 3.10 -21.67 -7.45
N LEU A 4 3.52 -22.59 -8.34
CA LEU A 4 4.57 -22.32 -9.32
C LEU A 4 4.16 -21.23 -10.31
N ALA A 5 2.93 -21.30 -10.83
CA ALA A 5 2.41 -20.28 -11.75
C ALA A 5 2.29 -18.91 -11.06
N PHE A 6 1.90 -18.88 -9.78
CA PHE A 6 1.86 -17.64 -9.01
C PHE A 6 3.27 -17.07 -8.76
N SER A 7 4.27 -17.92 -8.47
CA SER A 7 5.66 -17.46 -8.31
C SER A 7 6.18 -16.77 -9.57
N GLN A 8 5.96 -17.37 -10.75
CA GLN A 8 6.34 -16.78 -12.04
C GLN A 8 5.58 -15.48 -12.34
N PHE A 9 4.31 -15.42 -11.95
CA PHE A 9 3.53 -14.19 -12.03
C PHE A 9 4.11 -13.11 -11.10
N TYR A 10 4.44 -13.47 -9.86
CA TYR A 10 4.94 -12.55 -8.84
C TYR A 10 6.27 -11.92 -9.23
N GLU A 11 7.21 -12.70 -9.78
CA GLU A 11 8.49 -12.17 -10.26
C GLU A 11 8.29 -11.09 -11.34
N LYS A 12 7.51 -11.39 -12.37
CA LYS A 12 7.19 -10.43 -13.44
C LYS A 12 6.44 -9.21 -12.91
N TRP A 13 5.51 -9.43 -11.99
CA TRP A 13 4.76 -8.37 -11.35
C TRP A 13 5.68 -7.46 -10.53
N PHE A 14 6.62 -8.03 -9.79
CA PHE A 14 7.59 -7.29 -8.98
C PHE A 14 8.49 -6.41 -9.84
N ASP A 15 9.04 -6.96 -10.94
CA ASP A 15 9.88 -6.21 -11.88
C ASP A 15 9.13 -5.00 -12.48
N LEU A 16 7.87 -5.21 -12.88
CA LEU A 16 7.05 -4.14 -13.43
C LEU A 16 6.67 -3.11 -12.36
N LEU A 17 6.38 -3.54 -11.12
CA LEU A 17 6.11 -2.63 -10.01
C LEU A 17 7.32 -1.72 -9.77
N HIS A 18 8.53 -2.31 -9.72
CA HIS A 18 9.77 -1.56 -9.54
C HIS A 18 9.96 -0.53 -10.67
N HIS A 19 9.69 -0.91 -11.92
CA HIS A 19 9.76 0.01 -13.05
C HIS A 19 8.75 1.17 -12.94
N LEU A 20 7.50 0.88 -12.58
CA LEU A 20 6.45 1.90 -12.43
C LEU A 20 6.75 2.87 -11.27
N VAL A 21 7.25 2.36 -10.15
CA VAL A 21 7.67 3.19 -9.00
C VAL A 21 8.83 4.10 -9.37
N ASN A 22 9.82 3.59 -10.11
CA ASN A 22 10.93 4.41 -10.59
C ASN A 22 10.46 5.49 -11.57
N GLN A 23 9.56 5.17 -12.51
CA GLN A 23 8.97 6.18 -13.40
C GLN A 23 8.23 7.28 -12.63
N LEU A 24 7.46 6.90 -11.60
CA LEU A 24 6.75 7.86 -10.75
C LEU A 24 7.73 8.75 -9.97
N SER A 25 8.80 8.14 -9.44
CA SER A 25 9.83 8.86 -8.70
C SER A 25 10.60 9.84 -9.58
N ASP A 26 11.10 9.38 -10.73
CA ASP A 26 11.84 10.21 -11.69
C ASP A 26 10.98 11.37 -12.20
N PHE A 27 9.69 11.11 -12.45
CA PHE A 27 8.77 12.15 -12.86
C PHE A 27 8.53 13.18 -11.75
N ALA A 28 8.36 12.75 -10.50
CA ALA A 28 8.23 13.64 -9.35
C ALA A 28 9.50 14.50 -9.15
N SER A 29 10.70 13.90 -9.26
CA SER A 29 11.97 14.63 -9.18
C SER A 29 12.14 15.60 -10.34
N SER A 30 11.72 15.25 -11.55
CA SER A 30 11.74 16.15 -12.71
C SER A 30 10.85 17.37 -12.50
N ILE A 31 9.68 17.21 -11.88
CA ILE A 31 8.82 18.34 -11.52
C ILE A 31 9.52 19.21 -10.47
N ALA A 32 10.05 18.61 -9.41
CA ALA A 32 10.71 19.34 -8.32
C ALA A 32 11.95 20.14 -8.77
N ASN A 33 12.68 19.65 -9.77
CA ASN A 33 13.89 20.28 -10.31
C ASN A 33 13.63 21.31 -11.42
N SER A 34 12.40 21.38 -11.96
CA SER A 34 12.03 22.33 -13.03
C SER A 34 11.76 23.77 -12.53
N LYS A 35 12.31 24.13 -11.36
CA LYS A 35 12.21 25.45 -10.76
C LYS A 35 12.85 26.49 -11.68
N GLU A 36 12.11 27.57 -11.97
CA GLU A 36 12.53 28.81 -12.65
C GLU A 36 12.34 28.89 -14.18
N GLU A 37 11.10 28.75 -14.65
CA GLU A 37 10.57 29.69 -15.65
C GLU A 37 9.04 29.61 -15.61
N TYR A 38 8.33 30.69 -15.96
CA TYR A 38 6.87 30.73 -16.03
C TYR A 38 6.30 29.47 -16.72
N ILE A 39 5.82 28.51 -15.92
CA ILE A 39 5.21 27.29 -16.46
C ILE A 39 3.82 27.68 -16.94
N SER A 40 3.63 27.68 -18.26
CA SER A 40 2.32 27.91 -18.85
C SER A 40 1.27 26.99 -18.20
N PRO A 41 0.04 27.47 -17.93
CA PRO A 41 -1.05 26.64 -17.39
C PRO A 41 -1.28 25.33 -18.17
N LEU A 42 -0.99 25.34 -19.48
CA LEU A 42 -1.06 24.16 -20.34
C LEU A 42 -0.03 23.08 -19.96
N VAL A 43 1.18 23.48 -19.57
CA VAL A 43 2.26 22.56 -19.16
C VAL A 43 1.95 21.96 -17.80
N ALA A 44 1.45 22.77 -16.85
CA ALA A 44 1.02 22.29 -15.53
C ALA A 44 -0.12 21.26 -15.65
N ALA A 45 -1.14 21.55 -16.45
CA ALA A 45 -2.24 20.62 -16.70
C ALA A 45 -1.76 19.28 -17.31
N LYS A 46 -0.81 19.34 -18.27
CA LYS A 46 -0.23 18.14 -18.88
C LYS A 46 0.63 17.32 -17.91
N GLN A 47 1.34 17.99 -16.99
CA GLN A 47 2.10 17.33 -15.93
C GLN A 47 1.17 16.62 -14.95
N GLU A 48 0.08 17.28 -14.54
CA GLU A 48 -0.93 16.70 -13.67
C GLU A 48 -1.62 15.49 -14.31
N GLU A 49 -1.98 15.58 -15.59
CA GLU A 49 -2.57 14.47 -16.34
C GLU A 49 -1.61 13.27 -16.41
N LYS A 50 -0.34 13.52 -16.76
CA LYS A 50 0.67 12.45 -16.81
C LYS A 50 0.89 11.81 -15.44
N LEU A 51 0.88 12.59 -14.36
CA LEU A 51 0.99 12.07 -13.00
C LEU A 51 -0.22 11.20 -12.65
N ALA A 52 -1.44 11.66 -12.96
CA ALA A 52 -2.65 10.88 -12.74
C ALA A 52 -2.64 9.55 -13.52
N GLN A 53 -2.14 9.57 -14.77
CA GLN A 53 -1.96 8.36 -15.57
C GLN A 53 -0.94 7.38 -14.95
N LEU A 54 0.19 7.87 -14.44
CA LEU A 54 1.19 7.03 -13.77
C LEU A 54 0.62 6.41 -12.48
N ILE A 55 -0.05 7.21 -11.65
CA ILE A 55 -0.73 6.71 -10.44
C ILE A 55 -1.76 5.64 -10.82
N GLY A 56 -2.58 5.89 -11.84
CA GLY A 56 -3.56 4.92 -12.33
C GLY A 56 -2.94 3.60 -12.79
N LYS A 57 -1.78 3.64 -13.45
CA LYS A 57 -1.04 2.42 -13.84
C LYS A 57 -0.56 1.64 -12.62
N VAL A 58 0.00 2.32 -11.62
CA VAL A 58 0.46 1.65 -10.39
C VAL A 58 -0.72 1.03 -9.65
N MET A 59 -1.84 1.74 -9.55
CA MET A 59 -3.06 1.23 -8.92
C MET A 59 -3.60 -0.02 -9.62
N LEU A 60 -3.75 0.04 -10.95
CA LEU A 60 -4.21 -1.10 -11.74
C LEU A 60 -3.27 -2.31 -11.55
N HIS A 61 -1.96 -2.08 -11.53
CA HIS A 61 -0.96 -3.13 -11.33
C HIS A 61 -1.07 -3.78 -9.94
N HIS A 62 -1.41 -3.01 -8.89
CA HIS A 62 -1.72 -3.58 -7.57
C HIS A 62 -3.01 -4.40 -7.57
N GLU A 63 -4.07 -3.92 -8.22
CA GLU A 63 -5.34 -4.67 -8.35
C GLU A 63 -5.11 -6.02 -9.04
N GLU A 64 -4.28 -6.06 -10.08
CA GLU A 64 -3.92 -7.30 -10.77
C GLU A 64 -3.23 -8.30 -9.84
N TYR A 65 -2.34 -7.84 -8.95
CA TYR A 65 -1.71 -8.68 -7.94
C TYR A 65 -2.73 -9.29 -6.98
N PHE A 66 -3.62 -8.48 -6.42
CA PHE A 66 -4.63 -8.98 -5.48
C PHE A 66 -5.64 -9.91 -6.17
N ARG A 67 -5.97 -9.66 -7.45
CA ARG A 67 -6.77 -10.58 -8.26
C ARG A 67 -6.08 -11.93 -8.44
N ALA A 68 -4.82 -11.94 -8.87
CA ALA A 68 -4.05 -13.18 -9.01
C ALA A 68 -3.90 -13.92 -7.67
N LYS A 69 -3.69 -13.18 -6.58
CA LYS A 69 -3.54 -13.73 -5.24
C LYS A 69 -4.83 -14.36 -4.71
N SER A 70 -5.98 -13.77 -5.03
CA SER A 70 -7.28 -14.37 -4.74
C SER A 70 -7.47 -15.71 -5.48
N LEU A 71 -7.01 -15.83 -6.73
CA LEU A 71 -7.11 -17.08 -7.52
C LEU A 71 -6.23 -18.23 -7.01
N ILE A 72 -5.09 -17.94 -6.36
CA ILE A 72 -4.30 -18.98 -5.69
C ILE A 72 -4.86 -19.30 -4.30
N THR A 73 -5.44 -18.32 -3.60
CA THR A 73 -6.07 -18.52 -2.28
C THR A 73 -7.20 -19.55 -2.33
N GLU A 74 -8.05 -19.51 -3.35
CA GLU A 74 -9.13 -20.48 -3.54
C GLU A 74 -8.63 -21.91 -3.77
N ASN A 75 -7.45 -22.05 -4.37
CA ASN A 75 -6.91 -23.35 -4.74
C ASN A 75 -6.02 -23.93 -3.64
N ASP A 76 -5.19 -23.09 -3.01
CA ASP A 76 -4.17 -23.49 -2.04
C ASP A 76 -3.89 -22.32 -1.06
N PRO A 77 -4.77 -22.10 -0.07
CA PRO A 77 -4.61 -20.99 0.89
C PRO A 77 -3.37 -21.18 1.77
N LEU A 78 -2.93 -22.41 2.02
CA LEU A 78 -1.74 -22.68 2.83
C LEU A 78 -0.47 -22.22 2.12
N SER A 79 -0.38 -22.41 0.79
CA SER A 79 0.73 -21.85 0.01
C SER A 79 0.77 -20.32 0.06
N VAL A 80 -0.40 -19.66 0.13
CA VAL A 80 -0.50 -18.20 0.26
C VAL A 80 -0.02 -17.73 1.61
N VAL A 81 -0.36 -18.44 2.69
CA VAL A 81 0.17 -18.15 4.03
C VAL A 81 1.69 -18.37 4.06
N ALA A 82 2.18 -19.47 3.50
CA ALA A 82 3.61 -19.76 3.43
C ALA A 82 4.39 -18.77 2.54
N SER A 83 3.74 -18.21 1.50
CA SER A 83 4.31 -17.27 0.55
C SER A 83 5.72 -17.66 0.07
N PRO A 84 5.91 -18.85 -0.54
CA PRO A 84 7.23 -19.35 -0.95
C PRO A 84 7.92 -18.46 -1.99
N TRP A 85 7.15 -17.66 -2.74
CA TRP A 85 7.64 -16.69 -3.72
C TRP A 85 8.24 -15.41 -3.10
N ALA A 86 7.95 -15.13 -1.83
CA ALA A 86 8.49 -13.96 -1.15
C ALA A 86 9.92 -14.23 -0.63
N THR A 87 10.68 -13.17 -0.38
CA THR A 87 11.98 -13.28 0.32
C THR A 87 11.79 -13.62 1.79
N THR A 88 12.85 -14.11 2.46
CA THR A 88 12.80 -14.39 3.91
C THR A 88 12.48 -13.12 4.72
N LEU A 89 13.02 -11.97 4.31
CA LEU A 89 12.73 -10.69 4.95
C LEU A 89 11.25 -10.33 4.82
N GLU A 90 10.69 -10.38 3.61
CA GLU A 90 9.28 -10.09 3.38
C GLU A 90 8.37 -11.02 4.19
N ARG A 91 8.66 -12.32 4.20
CA ARG A 91 7.92 -13.30 5.02
C ARG A 91 8.00 -13.00 6.51
N SER A 92 9.16 -12.55 7.01
CA SER A 92 9.34 -12.20 8.43
C SER A 92 8.50 -10.99 8.85
N LEU A 93 8.09 -10.16 7.90
CA LEU A 93 7.24 -8.98 8.09
C LEU A 93 5.77 -9.23 7.73
N HIS A 94 5.41 -10.46 7.34
CA HIS A 94 4.02 -10.81 7.07
C HIS A 94 3.23 -10.92 8.38
N TRP A 95 2.01 -10.38 8.36
CA TRP A 95 1.05 -10.56 9.44
C TRP A 95 0.05 -11.70 9.15
N VAL A 96 -0.69 -11.64 8.03
CA VAL A 96 -1.61 -12.72 7.59
C VAL A 96 -1.10 -13.38 6.31
N THR A 97 -1.18 -12.66 5.20
CA THR A 97 -0.63 -13.08 3.89
C THR A 97 0.12 -11.95 3.21
N GLY A 98 0.67 -11.03 4.00
CA GLY A 98 1.42 -9.86 3.52
C GLY A 98 1.62 -8.87 4.65
N TRP A 99 2.17 -7.70 4.34
CA TRP A 99 2.43 -6.65 5.33
C TRP A 99 1.14 -6.14 5.96
N ARG A 100 1.26 -5.65 7.19
CA ARG A 100 0.21 -5.00 7.95
C ARG A 100 0.02 -3.56 7.44
N PRO A 101 -1.13 -3.19 6.86
CA PRO A 101 -1.34 -1.84 6.30
C PRO A 101 -0.97 -0.66 7.21
N THR A 102 -1.15 -0.76 8.52
CA THR A 102 -0.74 0.26 9.51
C THR A 102 0.75 0.56 9.49
N THR A 103 1.61 -0.41 9.15
CA THR A 103 3.05 -0.19 8.95
C THR A 103 3.31 0.91 7.93
N ALA A 104 2.47 1.02 6.90
CA ALA A 104 2.62 2.00 5.85
C ALA A 104 2.36 3.44 6.35
N PHE A 105 1.41 3.62 7.28
CA PHE A 105 1.18 4.90 7.96
C PHE A 105 2.37 5.26 8.85
N HIS A 106 2.88 4.30 9.63
CA HIS A 106 4.04 4.52 10.50
C HIS A 106 5.26 5.00 9.70
N LEU A 107 5.54 4.37 8.55
CA LEU A 107 6.64 4.79 7.69
C LEU A 107 6.49 6.24 7.21
N VAL A 108 5.29 6.63 6.76
CA VAL A 108 5.04 8.00 6.28
C VAL A 108 5.16 9.02 7.41
N TYR A 109 4.61 8.72 8.61
CA TYR A 109 4.75 9.60 9.76
C TYR A 109 6.21 9.74 10.22
N THR A 110 6.97 8.64 10.25
CA THR A 110 8.38 8.66 10.61
C THR A 110 9.20 9.44 9.57
N GLU A 111 8.99 9.20 8.27
CA GLU A 111 9.64 9.96 7.21
C GLU A 111 9.34 11.46 7.32
N SER A 112 8.06 11.82 7.48
CA SER A 112 7.65 13.22 7.63
C SER A 112 8.25 13.88 8.86
N SER A 113 8.42 13.12 9.95
CA SER A 113 9.06 13.63 11.18
C SER A 113 10.56 13.90 10.97
N VAL A 114 11.25 13.03 10.23
CA VAL A 114 12.67 13.22 9.87
C VAL A 114 12.84 14.40 8.89
N LEU A 115 11.93 14.54 7.92
CA LEU A 115 11.93 15.66 6.99
C LEU A 115 11.67 16.99 7.72
N PHE A 116 10.74 17.01 8.68
CA PHE A 116 10.49 18.16 9.54
C PHE A 116 11.75 18.62 10.28
N GLU A 117 12.50 17.68 10.90
CA GLU A 117 13.73 18.01 11.64
C GLU A 117 14.81 18.61 10.72
N SER A 118 14.94 18.09 9.50
CA SER A 118 15.94 18.55 8.53
C SER A 118 15.56 19.85 7.81
N HIS A 119 14.28 20.18 7.72
CA HIS A 119 13.76 21.34 6.98
C HIS A 119 13.15 22.43 7.90
N ILE A 120 13.41 22.39 9.20
CA ILE A 120 12.82 23.33 10.16
C ILE A 120 13.04 24.82 9.78
N GLY A 121 14.20 25.13 9.18
CA GLY A 121 14.50 26.48 8.68
C GLY A 121 13.64 26.91 7.50
N ASP A 122 13.26 25.98 6.63
CA ASP A 122 12.39 26.22 5.49
C ASP A 122 10.93 26.34 5.93
N ILE A 123 10.50 25.51 6.90
CA ILE A 123 9.17 25.60 7.52
C ILE A 123 8.96 26.96 8.19
N LEU A 124 9.94 27.44 8.97
CA LEU A 124 9.87 28.75 9.62
C LEU A 124 9.82 29.91 8.61
N ARG A 125 10.24 29.67 7.36
CA ARG A 125 10.12 30.61 6.24
C ARG A 125 8.81 30.45 5.45
N GLY A 126 7.93 29.54 5.88
CA GLY A 126 6.67 29.24 5.21
C GLY A 126 6.83 28.45 3.91
N VAL A 127 7.96 27.75 3.74
CA VAL A 127 8.21 26.91 2.57
C VAL A 127 7.63 25.53 2.82
N ASN A 128 6.83 25.06 1.87
CA ASN A 128 6.27 23.71 1.88
C ASN A 128 7.37 22.65 1.71
N THR A 129 7.36 21.60 2.52
CA THR A 129 8.42 20.58 2.58
C THR A 129 8.17 19.36 1.70
N GLY A 130 7.00 19.25 1.08
CA GLY A 130 6.55 18.11 0.29
C GLY A 130 6.28 16.87 1.15
N ASP A 131 5.85 17.04 2.40
CA ASP A 131 5.53 15.95 3.32
C ASP A 131 4.12 16.09 3.92
N LEU A 132 3.79 15.29 4.95
CA LEU A 132 2.48 15.35 5.61
C LEU A 132 2.15 16.74 6.22
N GLY A 133 3.15 17.54 6.55
CA GLY A 133 3.03 18.89 7.11
C GLY A 133 2.39 19.90 6.16
N ASP A 134 2.43 19.63 4.85
CA ASP A 134 1.81 20.50 3.85
C ASP A 134 0.31 20.21 3.66
N LEU A 135 -0.21 19.11 4.22
CA LEU A 135 -1.61 18.76 4.09
C LEU A 135 -2.50 19.79 4.79
N SER A 136 -3.54 20.24 4.09
CA SER A 136 -4.58 21.04 4.73
C SER A 136 -5.26 20.26 5.87
N PRO A 137 -5.88 20.92 6.87
CA PRO A 137 -6.55 20.25 7.97
C PRO A 137 -7.62 19.24 7.53
N THR A 138 -8.30 19.49 6.40
CA THR A 138 -9.31 18.57 5.84
C THR A 138 -8.68 17.36 5.17
N GLN A 139 -7.55 17.52 4.47
CA GLN A 139 -6.78 16.40 3.90
C GLN A 139 -6.17 15.54 5.01
N PHE A 140 -5.57 16.16 6.02
CA PHE A 140 -5.00 15.45 7.17
C PHE A 140 -6.08 14.66 7.93
N ARG A 141 -7.28 15.25 8.12
CA ARG A 141 -8.41 14.54 8.72
C ARG A 141 -8.76 13.27 7.94
N ARG A 142 -8.83 13.32 6.60
CA ARG A 142 -9.12 12.14 5.77
C ARG A 142 -8.06 11.05 5.94
N VAL A 143 -6.78 11.42 6.03
CA VAL A 143 -5.68 10.48 6.32
C VAL A 143 -5.86 9.83 7.69
N SER A 144 -6.22 10.63 8.71
CA SER A 144 -6.46 10.13 10.07
C SER A 144 -7.68 9.20 10.13
N GLU A 145 -8.80 9.55 9.47
CA GLU A 145 -10.00 8.72 9.38
C GLU A 145 -9.67 7.38 8.69
N LEU A 146 -8.93 7.44 7.58
CA LEU A 146 -8.44 6.26 6.88
C LEU A 146 -7.57 5.39 7.80
N GLN A 147 -6.65 5.97 8.58
CA GLN A 147 -5.84 5.21 9.53
C GLN A 147 -6.72 4.53 10.58
N CYS A 148 -7.67 5.25 11.17
CA CYS A 148 -8.60 4.71 12.16
C CYS A 148 -9.39 3.53 11.61
N ASP A 149 -9.92 3.64 10.40
CA ASP A 149 -10.66 2.55 9.78
C ASP A 149 -9.72 1.36 9.52
N THR A 150 -8.52 1.61 8.98
CA THR A 150 -7.49 0.57 8.76
C THR A 150 -7.24 -0.24 10.03
N VAL A 151 -7.06 0.45 11.16
CA VAL A 151 -6.83 -0.20 12.46
C VAL A 151 -8.03 -1.07 12.87
N LYS A 152 -9.26 -0.59 12.66
CA LYS A 152 -10.46 -1.37 12.99
C LYS A 152 -10.53 -2.66 12.18
N GLU A 153 -10.30 -2.61 10.86
CA GLU A 153 -10.36 -3.84 10.06
C GLU A 153 -9.17 -4.77 10.32
N GLU A 154 -7.99 -4.23 10.59
CA GLU A 154 -6.85 -5.03 11.01
C GLU A 154 -7.12 -5.80 12.30
N ASN A 155 -7.70 -5.13 13.30
CA ASN A 155 -8.08 -5.77 14.55
C ASN A 155 -9.13 -6.85 14.30
N GLN A 156 -10.16 -6.57 13.50
CA GLN A 156 -11.19 -7.55 13.17
C GLN A 156 -10.60 -8.81 12.49
N ILE A 157 -9.69 -8.65 11.53
CA ILE A 157 -9.03 -9.78 10.87
C ILE A 157 -8.11 -10.52 11.87
N THR A 158 -7.47 -9.80 12.78
CA THR A 158 -6.60 -10.40 13.82
C THR A 158 -7.44 -11.28 14.74
N ASP A 159 -8.59 -10.78 15.17
CA ASP A 159 -9.53 -11.51 16.04
C ASP A 159 -10.04 -12.77 15.33
N GLU A 160 -10.49 -12.65 14.08
CA GLU A 160 -10.95 -13.80 13.28
C GLU A 160 -9.84 -14.84 13.05
N LEU A 161 -8.60 -14.39 12.85
CA LEU A 161 -7.44 -15.27 12.70
C LEU A 161 -7.07 -15.95 14.03
N SER A 162 -7.16 -15.23 15.15
CA SER A 162 -6.92 -15.79 16.48
C SER A 162 -7.94 -16.89 16.80
N ASP A 163 -9.23 -16.62 16.60
CA ASP A 163 -10.30 -17.61 16.77
C ASP A 163 -10.08 -18.85 15.90
N TRP A 164 -9.63 -18.65 14.66
CA TRP A 164 -9.28 -19.73 13.75
C TRP A 164 -8.07 -20.55 14.27
N GLN A 165 -7.04 -19.88 14.80
CA GLN A 165 -5.84 -20.52 15.35
C GLN A 165 -6.12 -21.30 16.65
N ASP A 166 -6.95 -20.76 17.53
CA ASP A 166 -7.36 -21.42 18.77
C ASP A 166 -8.14 -22.70 18.47
N THR A 167 -9.13 -22.59 17.56
CA THR A 167 -9.85 -23.76 17.05
C THR A 167 -8.91 -24.74 16.36
N ALA A 168 -7.90 -24.22 15.65
CA ALA A 168 -6.95 -25.04 14.93
C ALA A 168 -6.05 -25.86 15.84
N SER A 169 -5.69 -25.33 17.01
CA SER A 169 -4.78 -25.95 17.98
C SER A 169 -5.35 -27.23 18.62
N HIS A 170 -6.66 -27.43 18.57
CA HIS A 170 -7.34 -28.66 18.98
C HIS A 170 -7.29 -29.79 17.93
N LEU A 171 -6.17 -29.87 17.20
CA LEU A 171 -5.94 -30.50 15.88
C LEU A 171 -6.09 -32.03 15.77
N MET A 172 -6.90 -32.68 16.62
CA MET A 172 -7.18 -34.13 16.55
C MET A 172 -8.66 -34.40 16.24
N GLY A 173 -9.22 -33.67 15.27
CA GLY A 173 -10.62 -33.76 14.85
C GLY A 173 -10.86 -34.44 13.48
N PRO A 174 -12.08 -34.88 13.16
CA PRO A 174 -12.45 -35.50 11.87
C PRO A 174 -12.14 -34.66 10.61
N ARG A 175 -11.97 -35.34 9.47
CA ARG A 175 -11.66 -34.72 8.15
C ARG A 175 -12.66 -33.64 7.69
N ALA A 176 -13.92 -33.71 8.09
CA ALA A 176 -14.94 -32.70 7.77
C ALA A 176 -14.63 -31.34 8.43
N GLU A 177 -14.14 -31.36 9.66
CA GLU A 177 -13.71 -30.15 10.39
C GLU A 177 -12.49 -29.50 9.70
N SER A 178 -11.62 -30.30 9.08
CA SER A 178 -10.47 -29.78 8.32
C SER A 178 -10.91 -28.99 7.08
N LYS A 179 -11.99 -29.37 6.41
CA LYS A 179 -12.50 -28.66 5.22
C LYS A 179 -13.10 -27.30 5.60
N GLU A 180 -13.98 -27.27 6.59
CA GLU A 180 -14.57 -26.03 7.11
C GLU A 180 -13.50 -25.05 7.60
N ARG A 181 -12.44 -25.57 8.23
CA ARG A 181 -11.29 -24.75 8.64
C ARG A 181 -10.55 -24.13 7.46
N ILE A 182 -10.33 -24.87 6.38
CA ILE A 182 -9.71 -24.33 5.16
C ILE A 182 -10.61 -23.25 4.55
N GLU A 183 -11.92 -23.49 4.48
CA GLU A 183 -12.90 -22.51 3.98
C GLU A 183 -12.90 -21.22 4.82
N ARG A 184 -12.82 -21.31 6.16
CA ARG A 184 -12.64 -20.15 7.04
C ARG A 184 -11.33 -19.40 6.79
N LEU A 185 -10.22 -20.12 6.61
CA LEU A 185 -8.92 -19.49 6.32
C LEU A 185 -8.94 -18.74 4.97
N ILE A 186 -9.62 -19.29 3.97
CA ILE A 186 -9.86 -18.61 2.69
C ILE A 186 -10.64 -17.31 2.92
N CYS A 187 -11.70 -17.34 3.73
CA CYS A 187 -12.50 -16.14 4.04
C CYS A 187 -11.64 -15.04 4.68
N ILE A 188 -10.89 -15.37 5.74
CA ILE A 188 -9.99 -14.42 6.44
C ILE A 188 -8.95 -13.84 5.46
N THR A 189 -8.35 -14.71 4.65
CA THR A 189 -7.32 -14.32 3.69
C THR A 189 -7.87 -13.40 2.60
N ARG A 190 -9.07 -13.69 2.06
CA ARG A 190 -9.74 -12.84 1.06
C ARG A 190 -10.18 -11.51 1.65
N LYS A 191 -10.73 -11.53 2.86
CA LYS A 191 -11.11 -10.33 3.60
C LYS A 191 -9.91 -9.39 3.72
N ARG A 192 -8.76 -9.92 4.16
CA ARG A 192 -7.49 -9.18 4.17
C ARG A 192 -7.07 -8.64 2.80
N MET A 193 -7.29 -9.38 1.71
CA MET A 193 -6.92 -8.93 0.37
C MET A 193 -7.81 -7.80 -0.14
N ILE A 194 -9.11 -7.83 0.14
CA ILE A 194 -10.05 -6.77 -0.25
C ILE A 194 -9.64 -5.46 0.42
N TYR A 195 -9.48 -5.47 1.75
CA TYR A 195 -9.03 -4.27 2.48
C TYR A 195 -7.60 -3.86 2.13
N GLY A 196 -6.72 -4.82 1.85
CA GLY A 196 -5.36 -4.56 1.41
C GLY A 196 -5.29 -3.86 0.04
N SER A 197 -6.11 -4.28 -0.93
CA SER A 197 -6.16 -3.69 -2.27
C SER A 197 -6.67 -2.25 -2.25
N GLU A 198 -7.77 -2.01 -1.52
CA GLU A 198 -8.38 -0.68 -1.40
C GLU A 198 -7.47 0.32 -0.67
N ARG A 199 -6.71 -0.17 0.32
CA ARG A 199 -5.84 0.69 1.14
C ARG A 199 -4.42 0.84 0.57
N CYS A 200 -3.92 -0.11 -0.23
CA CYS A 200 -2.70 0.09 -1.03
C CYS A 200 -2.89 1.22 -2.07
N ALA A 201 -4.08 1.32 -2.68
CA ALA A 201 -4.43 2.45 -3.53
C ALA A 201 -4.42 3.77 -2.74
N ALA A 202 -4.97 3.79 -1.53
CA ALA A 202 -4.93 4.96 -0.66
C ALA A 202 -3.50 5.32 -0.21
N TRP A 203 -2.62 4.33 -0.02
CA TRP A 203 -1.20 4.57 0.30
C TRP A 203 -0.42 5.17 -0.87
N LEU A 204 -0.65 4.69 -2.11
CA LEU A 204 -0.05 5.29 -3.30
C LEU A 204 -0.57 6.71 -3.54
N VAL A 205 -1.85 6.97 -3.29
CA VAL A 205 -2.42 8.32 -3.34
C VAL A 205 -1.80 9.19 -2.25
N ALA A 206 -1.60 8.68 -1.03
CA ALA A 206 -0.96 9.42 0.06
C ALA A 206 0.52 9.73 -0.20
N VAL A 207 1.30 8.76 -0.69
CA VAL A 207 2.72 8.93 -1.06
C VAL A 207 2.88 9.80 -2.32
N ALA A 208 1.96 9.70 -3.27
CA ALA A 208 1.93 10.61 -4.42
C ALA A 208 1.46 12.02 -4.03
N ALA A 209 0.64 12.15 -2.99
CA ALA A 209 0.19 13.44 -2.44
C ALA A 209 1.28 14.13 -1.60
N THR A 210 2.10 13.41 -0.85
CA THR A 210 3.27 14.00 -0.16
C THR A 210 4.22 14.60 -1.20
N ARG A 211 4.52 13.89 -2.29
CA ARG A 211 5.33 14.45 -3.40
C ARG A 211 4.65 15.54 -4.25
N ARG A 212 3.41 15.96 -3.95
CA ARG A 212 2.61 16.90 -4.77
C ARG A 212 2.38 18.30 -4.18
N LEU A 213 2.83 18.63 -2.97
CA LEU A 213 2.48 19.93 -2.37
C LEU A 213 3.56 21.01 -2.49
N ASN A 214 4.11 21.17 -3.70
CA ASN A 214 4.62 22.48 -4.11
C ASN A 214 4.09 22.86 -5.50
N PRO A 215 2.95 23.57 -5.49
CA PRO A 215 2.86 24.82 -6.23
C PRO A 215 2.22 25.90 -5.33
N HIS A 216 3.02 26.87 -4.88
CA HIS A 216 2.51 28.00 -4.11
C HIS A 216 1.48 28.82 -4.92
N ASN A 217 0.28 29.00 -4.37
CA ASN A 217 -0.57 30.18 -4.59
C ASN A 217 -0.54 30.97 -3.27
N VAL A 218 0.14 32.12 -3.21
CA VAL A 218 -0.41 33.45 -3.52
C VAL A 218 -1.78 33.66 -2.86
N CYS A 219 -1.75 33.96 -1.56
CA CYS A 219 -2.20 35.21 -0.94
C CYS A 219 -1.60 35.30 0.45
#